data_AF-A0A4P7KT51-F1
#
_entry.id   AF-A0A4P7KT51-F1
#
_cell.length_a   1.000
_cell.length_b   1.000
_cell.length_c   1.000
_cell.angle_alpha   90.00
_cell.angle_beta   90.00
_cell.angle_gamma   90.00
#
_symmetry.space_group_name_H-M   'P 1'
#
loop_
_entity.id
_entity.type
_entity.pdbx_description
1 polymer ?
#
loop_
_entity_poly.entity_id
_entity_poly.type
_entity_poly.pdbx_seq_one_letter_code
_entity_poly.pdbx_strand_id
1 'polypeptide(L)'
;MQIDFTSIRRGKKSLKAFVATLGYSRASYVKFFDNERAESWQQGLREAFDYFGGVPQEVLCDNAKSLIIERDAYAEGDHKLHVEMLQMSKDYGFKLKACKPYRAKRKGK
;
A
#
# COMPACT_ATOMS: atom_id res chain seq x y z
N MET A 1 0.69 -9.20 4.81
CA MET A 1 0.29 -7.89 5.34
C MET A 1 -0.48 -7.16 4.26
N GLN A 2 -1.53 -6.42 4.61
CA GLN A 2 -2.30 -5.60 3.67
C GLN A 2 -1.92 -4.14 3.86
N ILE A 3 -1.71 -3.42 2.76
CA ILE A 3 -1.38 -2.00 2.75
C ILE A 3 -2.40 -1.20 1.92
N ASP A 4 -2.69 0.01 2.37
CA ASP A 4 -3.58 0.95 1.69
C ASP A 4 -3.17 2.39 2.00
N PHE A 5 -3.58 3.32 1.12
CA PHE A 5 -3.56 4.75 1.38
C PHE A 5 -4.99 5.28 1.38
N THR A 6 -5.45 5.74 2.53
CA THR A 6 -6.77 6.34 2.67
C THR A 6 -6.69 7.86 2.81
N SER A 7 -7.72 8.55 2.35
CA SER A 7 -7.81 10.02 2.43
C SER A 7 -8.78 10.42 3.54
N ILE A 8 -8.26 11.07 4.57
CA ILE A 8 -9.06 11.63 5.67
C ILE A 8 -9.31 13.10 5.39
N ARG A 9 -10.59 13.47 5.25
CA ARG A 9 -10.99 14.86 4.97
C ARG A 9 -11.59 15.49 6.23
N ARG A 10 -11.09 16.68 6.59
CA ARG A 10 -11.71 17.54 7.61
C ARG A 10 -11.87 18.95 7.02
N GLY A 11 -13.07 19.23 6.51
CA GLY A 11 -13.34 20.46 5.75
C GLY A 11 -12.53 20.48 4.44
N LYS A 12 -11.85 21.60 4.16
CA LYS A 12 -11.03 21.78 2.94
C LYS A 12 -9.65 21.11 3.01
N LYS A 13 -9.22 20.63 4.19
CA LYS A 13 -7.92 19.96 4.36
C LYS A 13 -8.09 18.45 4.21
N SER A 14 -7.27 17.84 3.37
CA SER A 14 -7.15 16.38 3.23
C SER A 14 -5.79 15.93 3.74
N LEU A 15 -5.79 14.90 4.59
CA LEU A 15 -4.60 14.15 4.97
C LEU A 15 -4.64 12.78 4.32
N LYS A 16 -3.47 12.27 3.96
CA LYS A 16 -3.29 10.92 3.47
C LYS A 16 -2.81 10.06 4.64
N ALA A 17 -3.34 8.86 4.77
CA ALA A 17 -2.93 7.92 5.80
C ALA A 17 -2.51 6.61 5.13
N PHE A 18 -1.22 6.29 5.24
CA PHE A 18 -0.71 4.96 4.96
C PHE A 18 -1.13 4.04 6.10
N VAL A 19 -1.70 2.90 5.76
CA VAL A 19 -2.14 1.88 6.72
C VAL A 19 -1.53 0.55 6.32
N ALA A 20 -0.86 -0.12 7.26
CA ALA A 20 -0.35 -1.47 7.09
C ALA A 20 -0.94 -2.39 8.16
N THR A 21 -1.60 -3.46 7.76
CA THR A 21 -2.31 -4.37 8.68
C THR A 21 -1.87 -5.82 8.51
N LEU A 22 -1.50 -6.48 9.61
CA LEU A 22 -1.05 -7.87 9.58
C LEU A 22 -2.19 -8.86 9.26
N GLY A 23 -1.81 -9.92 8.56
CA GLY A 23 -2.68 -10.98 8.01
C GLY A 23 -3.38 -11.87 9.05
N TYR A 24 -2.78 -12.01 10.22
CA TYR A 24 -3.22 -12.93 11.27
C TYR A 24 -3.77 -12.15 12.47
N SER A 25 -2.92 -11.36 13.12
CA SER A 25 -3.25 -10.64 14.35
C SER A 25 -4.13 -9.41 14.17
N ARG A 26 -4.28 -8.92 12.93
CA ARG A 26 -4.93 -7.63 12.63
C ARG A 26 -4.27 -6.40 13.25
N ALA A 27 -3.06 -6.52 13.80
CA ALA A 27 -2.30 -5.37 14.26
C ALA A 27 -2.04 -4.41 13.08
N SER A 28 -2.17 -3.11 13.33
CA SER A 28 -2.06 -2.07 12.31
C SER A 28 -1.02 -1.02 12.67
N TYR A 29 -0.24 -0.62 11.67
CA TYR A 29 0.61 0.56 11.68
C TYR A 29 -0.05 1.63 10.82
N VAL A 30 -0.06 2.88 11.28
CA VAL A 30 -0.65 4.01 10.55
C VAL A 30 0.31 5.19 10.57
N LYS A 31 0.54 5.78 9.39
CA LYS A 31 1.32 7.01 9.25
C LYS A 31 0.62 8.02 8.35
N PHE A 32 0.61 9.28 8.78
CA PHE A 32 0.04 10.37 8.01
C PHE A 32 1.08 11.03 7.10
N PHE A 33 0.62 11.37 5.90
CA PHE A 33 1.35 12.11 4.88
C PHE A 33 0.44 13.21 4.30
N ASP A 34 1.03 14.18 3.63
CA ASP A 34 0.32 15.19 2.83
C ASP A 34 0.11 14.73 1.37
N ASN A 35 0.77 13.65 0.96
CA ASN A 35 0.79 13.12 -0.39
C ASN A 35 0.73 11.58 -0.41
N GLU A 36 0.65 11.01 -1.61
CA GLU A 36 0.62 9.57 -1.87
C GLU A 36 1.66 9.19 -2.94
N ARG A 37 2.86 9.77 -2.83
CA ARG A 37 3.98 9.51 -3.75
C ARG A 37 4.77 8.28 -3.33
N ALA A 38 5.61 7.79 -4.24
CA ALA A 38 6.44 6.61 -4.05
C ALA A 38 7.30 6.67 -2.78
N GLU A 39 7.86 7.82 -2.46
CA GLU A 39 8.70 8.01 -1.27
C GLU A 39 7.89 7.80 0.02
N SER A 40 6.62 8.24 0.03
CA SER A 40 5.71 8.07 1.17
C SER A 40 5.29 6.61 1.36
N TRP A 41 5.07 5.87 0.27
CA TRP A 41 4.81 4.42 0.33
C TRP A 41 5.99 3.65 0.88
N GLN A 42 7.20 3.91 0.37
CA GLN A 42 8.41 3.25 0.85
C GLN A 42 8.69 3.56 2.31
N GLN A 43 8.55 4.82 2.72
CA GLN A 43 8.71 5.22 4.11
C GLN A 43 7.69 4.52 5.02
N GLY A 44 6.41 4.49 4.62
CA GLY A 44 5.37 3.80 5.35
C GLY A 44 5.67 2.31 5.55
N LEU A 45 6.15 1.63 4.51
CA LEU A 45 6.55 0.22 4.58
C LEU A 45 7.75 -0.02 5.50
N ARG A 46 8.82 0.77 5.37
CA ARG A 46 10.02 0.63 6.22
C ARG A 46 9.65 0.74 7.70
N GLU A 47 8.93 1.80 8.05
CA GLU A 47 8.55 2.04 9.43
C GLU A 47 7.51 1.02 9.94
N ALA A 48 6.64 0.50 9.07
CA ALA A 48 5.76 -0.60 9.42
C ALA A 48 6.55 -1.88 9.73
N PHE A 49 7.57 -2.22 8.94
CA PHE A 49 8.43 -3.38 9.20
C PHE A 49 9.17 -3.23 10.52
N ASP A 50 9.72 -2.05 10.80
CA ASP A 50 10.36 -1.75 12.08
C ASP A 50 9.38 -1.86 13.24
N TYR A 51 8.17 -1.30 13.09
CA TYR A 51 7.11 -1.38 14.10
C TYR A 51 6.66 -2.81 14.40
N PHE A 52 6.53 -3.65 13.36
CA PHE A 52 6.17 -5.06 13.52
C PHE A 52 7.36 -5.95 13.89
N GLY A 53 8.58 -5.41 13.93
CA GLY A 53 9.80 -6.16 14.24
C GLY A 53 10.21 -7.17 13.17
N GLY A 54 9.80 -6.96 11.90
CA GLY A 54 10.15 -7.86 10.81
C GLY A 54 9.43 -7.59 9.50
N VAL A 55 9.90 -8.25 8.45
CA VAL A 55 9.35 -8.15 7.09
C VAL A 55 8.38 -9.31 6.84
N PRO A 56 7.13 -9.04 6.43
CA PRO A 56 6.20 -10.10 6.06
C PRO A 56 6.61 -10.75 4.73
N GLN A 57 6.35 -12.05 4.57
CA GLN A 57 6.62 -12.76 3.32
C GLN A 57 5.83 -12.21 2.11
N GLU A 58 4.61 -11.74 2.36
CA GLU A 58 3.72 -11.19 1.33
C GLU A 58 3.10 -9.86 1.78
N VAL A 59 3.10 -8.90 0.87
CA VAL A 59 2.46 -7.59 0.99
C VAL A 59 1.38 -7.46 -0.09
N LEU A 60 0.14 -7.26 0.33
CA LEU A 60 -1.03 -7.07 -0.53
C LEU A 60 -1.37 -5.58 -0.56
N CYS A 61 -1.40 -4.96 -1.74
CA CYS A 61 -1.90 -3.59 -1.90
C CYS A 61 -3.30 -3.61 -2.50
N ASP A 62 -4.25 -2.95 -1.85
CA ASP A 62 -5.66 -2.91 -2.29
C ASP A 62 -5.88 -2.04 -3.52
N ASN A 63 -5.05 -1.01 -3.72
CA ASN A 63 -5.13 -0.19 -4.90
C ASN A 63 -4.31 -0.82 -6.03
N ALA A 64 -4.99 -1.61 -6.87
CA ALA A 64 -4.37 -2.19 -8.05
C ALA A 64 -3.69 -1.11 -8.90
N LYS A 65 -4.27 0.11 -9.05
CA LYS A 65 -3.65 1.19 -9.84
C LYS A 65 -2.26 1.59 -9.34
N SER A 66 -2.06 1.61 -8.03
CA SER A 66 -0.76 1.87 -7.42
C SER A 66 0.27 0.77 -7.71
N LEU A 67 -0.17 -0.40 -8.17
CA LEU A 67 0.66 -1.58 -8.46
C LEU A 67 0.56 -2.09 -9.92
N ILE A 68 -0.24 -1.47 -10.80
CA ILE A 68 -0.56 -2.04 -12.11
C ILE A 68 0.73 -2.20 -12.92
N ILE A 69 1.02 -3.46 -13.23
CA ILE A 69 2.09 -3.93 -14.11
C ILE A 69 1.47 -4.11 -15.51
N GLU A 70 0.88 -3.07 -16.08
CA GLU A 70 0.44 -3.10 -17.48
C GLU A 70 1.35 -2.22 -18.31
N ARG A 71 1.83 -2.78 -19.43
CA ARG A 71 2.79 -2.16 -20.35
C ARG A 71 2.30 -0.86 -21.01
N ASP A 72 1.08 -0.39 -20.73
CA ASP A 72 0.43 0.71 -21.46
C ASP A 72 -0.53 1.59 -20.62
N ALA A 73 -0.35 1.75 -19.31
CA ALA A 73 -1.21 2.63 -18.50
C ALA A 73 -0.48 3.92 -18.03
N TYR A 74 -0.95 5.04 -18.59
CA TYR A 74 -0.39 6.40 -18.56
C TYR A 74 -0.57 7.15 -17.22
N ALA A 75 0.53 7.42 -16.52
CA ALA A 75 0.86 8.63 -15.76
C ALA A 75 2.30 8.50 -15.23
N GLU A 76 3.17 9.51 -15.45
CA GLU A 76 4.61 9.43 -15.10
C GLU A 76 4.86 9.08 -13.62
N GLY A 77 3.98 9.53 -12.72
CA GLY A 77 4.09 9.26 -11.27
C GLY A 77 3.75 7.82 -10.86
N ASP A 78 2.79 7.17 -11.52
CA ASP A 78 2.37 5.80 -11.18
C ASP A 78 3.45 4.79 -11.61
N HIS A 79 4.09 5.02 -12.75
CA HIS A 79 5.22 4.21 -13.22
C HIS A 79 6.41 4.28 -12.24
N LYS A 80 6.71 5.48 -11.70
CA LYS A 80 7.77 5.67 -10.70
C LYS A 80 7.48 4.89 -9.40
N LEU A 81 6.26 5.00 -8.90
CA LEU A 81 5.81 4.23 -7.72
C LEU A 81 5.96 2.73 -7.92
N HIS A 82 5.55 2.20 -9.07
CA HIS A 82 5.68 0.78 -9.40
C HIS A 82 7.15 0.30 -9.36
N VAL A 83 8.07 1.02 -10.03
CA VAL A 83 9.49 0.65 -10.06
C VAL A 83 10.10 0.67 -8.66
N GLU A 84 9.81 1.71 -7.88
CA GLU A 84 10.31 1.88 -6.53
C GLU A 84 9.79 0.81 -5.55
N MET A 85 8.52 0.43 -5.66
CA MET A 85 7.92 -0.63 -4.85
C MET A 85 8.43 -2.01 -5.23
N LEU A 86 8.62 -2.28 -6.53
CA LEU A 86 9.20 -3.53 -7.01
C LEU A 86 10.65 -3.67 -6.54
N GLN A 87 11.46 -2.61 -6.63
CA GLN A 87 12.84 -2.64 -6.13
C GLN A 87 12.87 -2.91 -4.63
N MET A 88 12.05 -2.19 -3.86
CA MET A 88 11.94 -2.41 -2.41
C MET A 88 11.53 -3.85 -2.07
N SER A 89 10.64 -4.47 -2.86
CA SER A 89 10.23 -5.86 -2.65
C SER A 89 11.40 -6.84 -2.78
N LYS A 90 12.34 -6.56 -3.69
CA LYS A 90 13.57 -7.36 -3.87
C LYS A 90 14.55 -7.12 -2.71
N ASP A 91 14.74 -5.86 -2.33
CA ASP A 91 15.69 -5.46 -1.30
C ASP A 91 15.32 -6.04 0.07
N TYR A 92 14.02 -6.03 0.41
CA TYR A 92 13.50 -6.57 1.68
C TYR A 92 13.07 -8.03 1.60
N GLY A 93 13.01 -8.64 0.41
CA GLY A 93 12.69 -10.05 0.21
C GLY A 93 11.22 -10.43 0.40
N PHE A 94 10.27 -9.51 0.17
CA PHE A 94 8.83 -9.81 0.23
C PHE A 94 8.19 -9.88 -1.16
N LYS A 95 7.08 -10.62 -1.28
CA LYS A 95 6.28 -10.64 -2.51
C LYS A 95 5.22 -9.54 -2.47
N LEU A 96 5.26 -8.64 -3.44
CA LEU A 96 4.23 -7.63 -3.65
C LEU A 96 3.11 -8.18 -4.55
N LYS A 97 1.86 -8.06 -4.12
CA LYS A 97 0.68 -8.48 -4.89
C LYS A 97 -0.39 -7.40 -4.88
N ALA A 98 -1.04 -7.19 -6.03
CA ALA A 98 -2.29 -6.45 -6.08
C ALA A 98 -3.43 -7.31 -5.53
N CYS A 99 -4.25 -6.72 -4.67
CA CYS A 99 -5.49 -7.34 -4.24
C CYS A 99 -6.45 -7.41 -5.43
N LYS A 100 -7.13 -8.55 -5.61
CA LYS A 100 -8.17 -8.65 -6.64
C LYS A 100 -9.30 -7.69 -6.25
N PRO A 101 -9.82 -6.85 -7.17
CA PRO A 101 -10.94 -5.98 -6.84
C PRO A 101 -12.07 -6.80 -6.23
N TYR A 102 -12.58 -6.30 -5.10
CA TYR A 102 -13.57 -6.98 -4.29
C TYR A 102 -14.78 -7.41 -5.14
N ARG A 103 -14.92 -8.71 -5.39
CA ARG A 103 -16.17 -9.26 -5.94
C ARG A 103 -17.17 -9.23 -4.80
N ALA A 104 -18.10 -8.29 -4.84
CA ALA A 104 -19.23 -8.25 -3.93
C ALA A 104 -20.02 -9.57 -4.02
N LYS A 105 -19.65 -10.56 -3.21
CA LYS A 105 -20.57 -11.65 -2.88
C LYS A 105 -21.67 -10.99 -2.07
N ARG A 106 -22.87 -11.02 -2.67
CA ARG A 106 -24.11 -10.41 -2.20
C ARG A 106 -24.16 -10.28 -0.68
N LYS A 107 -24.30 -9.03 -0.23
CA LYS A 107 -25.01 -8.72 1.02
C LYS A 107 -26.28 -9.58 1.03
N GLY A 108 -26.36 -10.52 1.97
CA GLY A 108 -27.32 -11.62 1.92
C GLY A 108 -27.50 -12.39 3.22
N LYS A 109 -27.37 -11.72 4.37
CA LYS A 109 -28.32 -11.66 5.52
C LYS A 109 -27.63 -10.94 6.67
#